data_AF-A0A501XHW1-F1
#
_entry.id   AF-A0A501XHW1-F1
#
_cell.length_a   1.000
_cell.length_b   1.000
_cell.length_c   1.000
_cell.angle_alpha   90.00
_cell.angle_beta   90.00
_cell.angle_gamma   90.00
#
_symmetry.space_group_name_H-M   'P 1'
#
loop_
_entity.id
_entity.type
_entity.pdbx_description
1 polymer ?
#
loop_
_entity_poly.entity_id
_entity_poly.type
_entity_poly.pdbx_seq_one_letter_code
_entity_poly.pdbx_strand_id
1 'polypeptide(L)'
;MEYINLNLVPITLAAAVGLLIGLLHFLISRPGDRPGVDFLLLSAIAEFWIACILAGALIIAPPLDQPWVMAVATPVLLWIGLLVPALMVNLRFRGMPGHMAAADSLHWLFVLLSQALVMSAIGLTRPPGL
;
A
#
# COMPACT_ATOMS: atom_id res chain seq x y z
N MET A 1 -14.42 -6.19 9.36
CA MET A 1 -13.47 -7.07 10.08
C MET A 1 -13.51 -8.50 9.57
N GLU A 2 -14.69 -9.07 9.31
CA GLU A 2 -14.82 -10.45 8.82
C GLU A 2 -13.97 -10.75 7.57
N TYR A 3 -14.00 -9.87 6.56
CA TYR A 3 -13.16 -10.04 5.36
C TYR A 3 -11.66 -10.06 5.66
N ILE A 4 -11.18 -9.35 6.70
CA ILE A 4 -9.76 -9.34 7.07
C ILE A 4 -9.36 -10.73 7.57
N ASN A 5 -10.21 -11.33 8.42
CA ASN A 5 -9.96 -12.68 8.93
C ASN A 5 -9.97 -13.73 7.80
N LEU A 6 -10.90 -13.62 6.85
CA LEU A 6 -10.98 -14.52 5.69
C LEU A 6 -9.78 -14.38 4.74
N ASN A 7 -9.16 -13.20 4.71
CA ASN A 7 -8.08 -12.85 3.78
C ASN A 7 -6.76 -12.59 4.48
N LEU A 8 -6.56 -13.13 5.69
CA LEU A 8 -5.39 -12.82 6.50
C LEU A 8 -4.09 -13.21 5.79
N VAL A 9 -4.06 -14.35 5.10
CA VAL A 9 -2.89 -14.82 4.32
C VAL A 9 -2.53 -13.85 3.18
N PRO A 10 -3.42 -13.55 2.21
CA PRO A 10 -3.08 -12.60 1.14
C PRO A 10 -2.75 -11.20 1.68
N ILE A 11 -3.43 -10.72 2.73
CA ILE A 11 -3.16 -9.42 3.34
C ILE A 11 -1.78 -9.37 3.99
N THR A 12 -1.42 -10.38 4.79
CA THR A 12 -0.11 -10.41 5.48
C THR A 12 1.05 -10.56 4.50
N LEU A 13 0.89 -11.35 3.44
CA LEU A 13 1.90 -11.46 2.39
C LEU A 13 2.06 -10.16 1.60
N ALA A 14 0.96 -9.50 1.26
CA ALA A 14 1.00 -8.18 0.62
C ALA A 14 1.69 -7.15 1.53
N ALA A 15 1.34 -7.11 2.82
CA ALA A 15 1.99 -6.24 3.81
C ALA A 15 3.50 -6.52 3.91
N ALA A 16 3.92 -7.78 3.91
CA ALA A 16 5.34 -8.15 3.93
C ALA A 16 6.07 -7.66 2.67
N VAL A 17 5.45 -7.78 1.48
CA VAL A 17 6.00 -7.22 0.23
C VAL A 17 6.11 -5.70 0.30
N GLY A 18 5.09 -5.00 0.79
CA GLY A 18 5.14 -3.56 1.02
C GLY A 18 6.30 -3.16 1.94
N LEU A 19 6.43 -3.86 3.07
CA LEU A 19 7.52 -3.63 4.03
C LEU A 19 8.91 -3.84 3.41
N LEU A 20 9.09 -4.88 2.58
CA LEU A 20 10.35 -5.12 1.87
C LEU A 20 10.68 -3.99 0.88
N ILE A 21 9.67 -3.48 0.17
CA ILE A 21 9.82 -2.32 -0.73
C ILE A 21 10.18 -1.07 0.08
N GLY A 22 9.51 -0.84 1.23
CA GLY A 22 9.81 0.26 2.15
C GLY A 22 11.24 0.21 2.68
N LEU A 23 11.70 -0.97 3.07
CA LEU A 23 13.09 -1.22 3.47
C LEU A 23 14.07 -0.91 2.35
N LEU A 24 13.80 -1.39 1.12
CA LEU A 24 14.66 -1.10 -0.03
C LEU A 24 14.72 0.40 -0.31
N HIS A 25 13.59 1.09 -0.27
CA HIS A 25 13.53 2.53 -0.45
C HIS A 25 14.32 3.28 0.64
N PHE A 26 14.21 2.86 1.91
CA PHE A 26 15.01 3.42 3.00
C PHE A 26 16.52 3.26 2.75
N LEU A 27 16.96 2.05 2.38
CA LEU A 27 18.38 1.76 2.16
C LEU A 27 18.97 2.54 0.97
N ILE A 28 18.19 2.76 -0.08
CA ILE A 28 18.60 3.56 -1.24
C ILE A 28 18.67 5.05 -0.88
N SER A 29 17.68 5.55 -0.13
CA SER A 29 17.59 6.97 0.23
C SER A 29 18.53 7.37 1.36
N ARG A 30 18.99 6.42 2.18
CA ARG A 30 19.87 6.64 3.34
C ARG A 30 20.98 5.57 3.42
N PRO A 31 21.95 5.60 2.49
CA PRO A 31 23.01 4.62 2.46
C PRO A 31 23.87 4.68 3.73
N GLY A 32 24.04 3.54 4.39
CA GLY A 32 24.83 3.41 5.63
C GLY A 32 24.01 3.52 6.92
N ASP A 33 22.78 4.03 6.86
CA ASP A 33 21.86 4.07 7.99
C ASP A 33 21.19 2.71 8.20
N ARG A 34 20.82 2.42 9.46
CA ARG A 34 20.00 1.25 9.81
C ARG A 34 18.66 1.72 10.36
N PRO A 35 17.54 1.14 9.91
CA PRO A 35 16.24 1.49 10.46
C PRO A 35 16.17 1.01 11.92
N GLY A 36 15.70 1.89 12.81
CA GLY A 36 15.44 1.52 14.20
C GLY A 36 14.26 0.54 14.30
N VAL A 37 14.25 -0.28 15.35
CA VAL A 37 13.19 -1.28 15.58
C VAL A 37 11.80 -0.62 15.66
N ASP A 38 11.69 0.52 16.33
CA ASP A 38 10.43 1.26 16.46
C ASP A 38 9.88 1.70 15.09
N PHE A 39 10.77 2.13 14.19
CA PHE A 39 10.39 2.51 12.83
C PHE A 39 9.93 1.28 12.04
N LEU A 40 10.64 0.16 12.13
CA LEU A 40 10.24 -1.09 11.47
C LEU A 40 8.88 -1.59 11.94
N LEU A 41 8.62 -1.50 13.24
CA LEU A 41 7.33 -1.90 13.81
C LEU A 41 6.21 -0.98 13.30
N LEU A 42 6.44 0.34 13.31
CA LEU A 42 5.50 1.31 12.76
C LEU A 42 5.23 1.05 11.28
N SER A 43 6.26 0.82 10.47
CA SER A 43 6.14 0.51 9.05
C SER A 43 5.35 -0.80 8.84
N ALA A 44 5.65 -1.86 9.58
CA ALA A 44 4.94 -3.13 9.47
C ALA A 44 3.43 -2.97 9.79
N ILE A 45 3.11 -2.21 10.83
CA ILE A 45 1.72 -1.91 11.21
C ILE A 45 1.04 -1.08 10.10
N ALA A 46 1.71 -0.05 9.59
CA ALA A 46 1.19 0.80 8.53
C ALA A 46 0.92 0.01 7.24
N GLU A 47 1.87 -0.83 6.82
CA GLU A 47 1.75 -1.70 5.65
C GLU A 47 0.61 -2.69 5.79
N PHE A 48 0.46 -3.31 6.96
CA PHE A 48 -0.66 -4.22 7.23
C PHE A 48 -2.01 -3.53 7.13
N TRP A 49 -2.16 -2.32 7.68
CA TRP A 49 -3.41 -1.58 7.61
C TRP A 49 -3.72 -1.07 6.20
N ILE A 50 -2.72 -0.61 5.46
CA ILE A 50 -2.89 -0.25 4.04
C ILE A 50 -3.32 -1.46 3.22
N ALA A 51 -2.69 -2.63 3.42
CA ALA A 51 -3.10 -3.87 2.77
C ALA A 51 -4.54 -4.26 3.12
N CYS A 52 -4.99 -4.09 4.37
CA CYS A 52 -6.38 -4.32 4.77
C CYS A 52 -7.37 -3.41 4.01
N ILE A 53 -7.09 -2.10 3.95
CA ILE A 53 -7.94 -1.12 3.24
C ILE A 53 -8.01 -1.46 1.76
N LEU A 54 -6.86 -1.77 1.16
CA LEU A 54 -6.75 -2.12 -0.25
C LEU A 54 -7.49 -3.43 -0.57
N ALA A 55 -7.40 -4.45 0.30
CA ALA A 55 -8.18 -5.69 0.17
C ALA A 55 -9.69 -5.41 0.18
N GLY A 56 -10.17 -4.58 1.12
CA GLY A 56 -11.57 -4.16 1.18
C GLY A 56 -12.01 -3.44 -0.10
N ALA A 57 -11.17 -2.53 -0.62
CA ALA A 57 -11.45 -1.82 -1.85
C ALA A 57 -11.52 -2.76 -3.08
N LEU A 58 -10.60 -3.73 -3.17
CA LEU A 58 -10.59 -4.73 -4.24
C LEU A 58 -11.79 -5.69 -4.17
N ILE A 59 -12.26 -6.04 -2.98
CA ILE A 59 -13.43 -6.90 -2.76
C ILE A 59 -14.73 -6.24 -3.22
N ILE A 60 -14.91 -4.96 -2.84
CA ILE A 60 -16.14 -4.18 -3.07
C ILE A 60 -16.22 -3.67 -4.50
N ALA A 61 -15.07 -3.48 -5.17
CA ALA A 61 -15.08 -2.88 -6.48
C ALA A 61 -15.95 -3.68 -7.47
N PRO A 62 -16.74 -2.97 -8.32
CA PRO A 62 -17.62 -3.61 -9.27
C PRO A 62 -16.80 -4.52 -10.20
N PRO A 63 -17.33 -5.69 -10.58
CA PRO A 63 -16.66 -6.56 -11.52
C PRO A 63 -16.53 -5.81 -12.86
N LEU A 64 -15.31 -5.38 -13.18
CA LEU A 64 -14.96 -5.02 -14.54
C LEU A 64 -14.63 -6.28 -15.32
N ASP A 65 -14.76 -6.22 -16.64
CA ASP A 65 -14.52 -7.33 -17.56
C ASP A 65 -13.10 -7.93 -17.44
N GLN A 66 -12.16 -7.21 -16.81
CA GLN A 66 -10.76 -7.60 -16.66
C GLN A 66 -10.27 -7.41 -15.22
N PRO A 67 -10.02 -8.50 -14.45
CA PRO A 67 -9.57 -8.43 -13.06
C PRO A 67 -8.27 -7.64 -12.83
N TRP A 68 -7.37 -7.64 -13.80
CA TRP A 68 -6.11 -6.88 -13.72
C TRP A 68 -6.34 -5.37 -13.81
N VAL A 69 -7.37 -4.92 -14.53
CA VAL A 69 -7.75 -3.51 -14.59
C VAL A 69 -8.16 -3.05 -13.19
N MET A 70 -8.88 -3.88 -12.45
CA MET A 70 -9.24 -3.57 -11.06
C MET A 70 -8.03 -3.56 -10.12
N ALA A 71 -7.10 -4.50 -10.30
CA ALA A 71 -5.87 -4.56 -9.52
C ALA A 71 -4.96 -3.33 -9.71
N VAL A 72 -5.11 -2.61 -10.83
CA VAL A 72 -4.35 -1.38 -11.12
C VAL A 72 -5.16 -0.12 -10.80
N ALA A 73 -6.42 -0.06 -11.23
CA ALA A 73 -7.26 1.13 -11.07
C ALA A 73 -7.51 1.46 -9.59
N THR A 74 -7.81 0.45 -8.76
CA THR A 74 -8.08 0.64 -7.33
C THR A 74 -6.91 1.29 -6.59
N PRO A 75 -5.67 0.74 -6.62
CA PRO A 75 -4.54 1.37 -5.94
C PRO A 75 -4.19 2.74 -6.54
N VAL A 76 -4.33 2.95 -7.85
CA VAL A 76 -4.09 4.26 -8.48
C VAL A 76 -5.09 5.31 -7.98
N LEU A 77 -6.37 4.97 -7.89
CA LEU A 77 -7.40 5.88 -7.36
C LEU A 77 -7.18 6.19 -5.88
N LEU A 78 -6.83 5.19 -5.07
CA LEU A 78 -6.46 5.39 -3.68
C LEU A 78 -5.24 6.31 -3.57
N TRP A 79 -4.22 6.07 -4.39
CA TRP A 79 -3.00 6.88 -4.39
C TRP A 79 -3.27 8.34 -4.75
N ILE A 80 -3.94 8.61 -5.88
CA ILE A 80 -4.17 9.98 -6.35
C ILE A 80 -5.18 10.72 -5.45
N GLY A 81 -6.21 10.02 -4.96
CA GLY A 81 -7.28 10.61 -4.17
C GLY A 81 -6.91 10.85 -2.71
N LEU A 82 -6.00 10.04 -2.15
CA LEU A 82 -5.67 10.08 -0.72
C LEU A 82 -4.18 10.38 -0.47
N LEU A 83 -3.28 9.57 -1.01
CA LEU A 83 -1.85 9.64 -0.63
C LEU A 83 -1.13 10.82 -1.26
N VAL A 84 -1.37 11.14 -2.53
CA VAL A 84 -0.80 12.31 -3.20
C VAL A 84 -1.12 13.59 -2.43
N PRO A 85 -2.39 13.96 -2.14
CA PRO A 85 -2.67 15.19 -1.41
C PRO A 85 -2.13 15.14 0.01
N ALA A 86 -2.25 14.01 0.73
CA ALA A 86 -1.72 13.89 2.08
C ALA A 86 -0.20 14.09 2.13
N LEU A 87 0.56 13.47 1.24
CA LEU A 87 2.03 13.55 1.23
C LEU A 87 2.51 14.88 0.65
N MET A 88 1.96 15.33 -0.49
CA MET A 88 2.37 16.59 -1.11
C MET A 88 2.13 17.76 -0.16
N VAL A 89 0.93 17.90 0.39
CA VAL A 89 0.60 19.05 1.23
C VAL A 89 1.41 19.04 2.52
N ASN A 90 1.46 17.91 3.22
CA ASN A 90 2.15 17.84 4.52
C ASN A 90 3.67 17.97 4.39
N LEU A 91 4.30 17.31 3.41
CA LEU A 91 5.76 17.40 3.25
C LEU A 91 6.18 18.78 2.76
N ARG A 92 5.40 19.41 1.87
CA ARG A 92 5.65 20.80 1.44
C ARG A 92 5.44 21.79 2.58
N PHE A 93 4.42 21.60 3.40
CA PHE A 93 4.21 22.42 4.61
C PHE A 93 5.38 22.32 5.59
N ARG A 94 6.03 21.15 5.67
CA ARG A 94 7.25 20.92 6.48
C ARG A 94 8.54 21.40 5.81
N GLY A 95 8.46 22.10 4.67
CA GLY A 95 9.63 22.66 3.98
C GLY A 95 10.42 21.67 3.13
N MET A 96 9.90 20.45 2.91
CA MET A 96 10.59 19.46 2.10
C MET A 96 10.58 19.86 0.60
N PRO A 97 11.67 19.64 -0.15
CA PRO A 97 11.68 19.87 -1.59
C PRO A 97 10.61 19.06 -2.32
N GLY A 98 9.96 19.66 -3.33
CA GLY A 98 8.85 19.01 -4.04
C GLY A 98 9.20 17.70 -4.72
N HIS A 99 10.43 17.55 -5.21
CA HIS A 99 10.88 16.30 -5.82
C HIS A 99 11.02 15.16 -4.81
N MET A 100 11.41 15.45 -3.56
CA MET A 100 11.45 14.45 -2.49
C MET A 100 10.04 14.03 -2.09
N ALA A 101 9.13 15.00 -1.92
CA ALA A 101 7.73 14.69 -1.66
C ALA A 101 7.13 13.81 -2.79
N ALA A 102 7.40 14.16 -4.06
CA ALA A 102 6.98 13.37 -5.21
C ALA A 102 7.56 11.95 -5.20
N ALA A 103 8.85 11.79 -4.86
CA ALA A 103 9.48 10.49 -4.75
C ALA A 103 8.82 9.62 -3.65
N ASP A 104 8.58 10.18 -2.47
CA ASP A 104 7.89 9.48 -1.37
C ASP A 104 6.46 9.07 -1.77
N SER A 105 5.75 9.94 -2.50
CA SER A 105 4.42 9.62 -3.03
C SER A 105 4.45 8.50 -4.07
N LEU A 106 5.42 8.51 -4.99
CA LEU A 106 5.58 7.46 -6.00
C LEU A 106 5.98 6.12 -5.38
N HIS A 107 6.79 6.15 -4.32
CA HIS A 107 7.11 4.95 -3.54
C HIS A 107 5.82 4.29 -3.01
N TRP A 108 4.91 5.07 -2.43
CA TRP A 108 3.63 4.54 -1.96
C TRP A 108 2.74 4.00 -3.08
N LEU A 109 2.73 4.60 -4.26
CA LEU A 109 2.05 4.02 -5.42
C LEU A 109 2.60 2.62 -5.75
N PHE A 110 3.93 2.48 -5.75
CA PHE A 110 4.58 1.21 -6.04
C PHE A 110 4.26 0.14 -4.98
N VAL A 111 4.20 0.52 -3.70
CA VAL A 111 3.73 -0.35 -2.61
C VAL A 111 2.29 -0.82 -2.88
N LEU A 112 1.37 0.12 -3.14
CA LEU A 112 -0.04 -0.19 -3.36
C LEU A 112 -0.25 -1.13 -4.57
N LEU A 113 0.45 -0.86 -5.69
CA LEU A 113 0.38 -1.72 -6.87
C LEU A 113 0.91 -3.13 -6.58
N SER A 114 2.02 -3.24 -5.86
CA SER A 114 2.62 -4.53 -5.50
C SER A 114 1.70 -5.32 -4.58
N GLN A 115 1.11 -4.66 -3.58
CA GLN A 115 0.14 -5.27 -2.67
C GLN A 115 -1.11 -5.75 -3.40
N ALA A 116 -1.68 -4.91 -4.27
CA ALA A 116 -2.83 -5.29 -5.08
C ALA A 116 -2.51 -6.51 -5.95
N LEU A 117 -1.35 -6.51 -6.61
CA LEU A 117 -0.91 -7.64 -7.43
C LEU A 117 -0.81 -8.93 -6.62
N VAL A 118 -0.19 -8.91 -5.45
CA VAL A 118 -0.06 -10.08 -4.56
C VAL A 118 -1.44 -10.60 -4.16
N MET A 119 -2.34 -9.73 -3.71
CA MET A 119 -3.68 -10.13 -3.28
C MET A 119 -4.53 -10.64 -4.45
N SER A 120 -4.44 -10.01 -5.63
CA SER A 120 -5.14 -10.48 -6.82
C SER A 120 -4.59 -11.81 -7.35
N ALA A 121 -3.29 -12.06 -7.21
CA ALA A 121 -2.67 -13.31 -7.63
C ALA A 121 -3.07 -14.49 -6.72
N ILE A 122 -3.17 -14.26 -5.41
CA ILE A 122 -3.61 -15.28 -4.44
C ILE A 122 -5.13 -15.45 -4.49
N GLY A 123 -5.86 -14.37 -4.76
CA GLY A 123 -7.31 -14.30 -4.69
C GLY A 123 -7.78 -13.79 -3.33
N LEU A 124 -8.88 -13.03 -3.36
CA LEU A 124 -9.57 -12.54 -2.17
C LEU A 124 -10.96 -13.19 -2.06
N THR A 125 -11.30 -13.61 -0.86
CA THR A 125 -12.60 -14.18 -0.52
C THR A 125 -13.55 -13.06 -0.08
N ARG A 126 -14.71 -12.97 -0.71
CA ARG A 126 -15.76 -12.04 -0.28
C ARG A 126 -16.46 -12.57 0.98
N PRO A 127 -16.75 -11.72 1.98
CA PRO A 127 -17.53 -12.14 3.14
C PRO A 127 -18.99 -12.42 2.74
N PRO A 128 -19.73 -13.25 3.51
CA PRO A 128 -21.12 -13.55 3.23
C PRO A 128 -21.99 -12.27 3.31
N GLY A 129 -22.83 -12.03 2.30
CA GLY A 129 -23.77 -10.89 2.29
C GLY A 129 -23.31 -9.65 1.51
N LEU A 130 -22.16 -9.73 0.83
CA LEU A 130 -21.75 -8.86 -0.28
C LEU A 130 -21.84 -9.62 -1.60
#